data_AF-A0A3M6R355-F1
#
_entry.id   AF-A0A3M6R355-F1
#
_cell.length_a   1.000
_cell.length_b   1.000
_cell.length_c   1.000
_cell.angle_alpha   90.00
_cell.angle_beta   90.00
_cell.angle_gamma   90.00
#
_symmetry.space_group_name_H-M   'P 1'
#
loop_
_entity.id
_entity.type
_entity.pdbx_description
1 polymer ?
#
loop_
_entity_poly.entity_id
_entity_poly.type
_entity_poly.pdbx_seq_one_letter_code
_entity_poly.pdbx_strand_id
1 'polypeptide(L)' 'MRQRTYPSDISREQFKQLLPILQQARKRTKPRTVDLYEVFCAVL' A
#
# COMPACT_ATOMS: atom_id res chain seq x y z
N MET A 1 -20.63 -1.93 -2.91
CA MET A 1 -19.33 -1.27 -3.15
C MET A 1 -18.69 -1.95 -4.35
N ARG A 2 -18.47 -1.23 -5.46
CA ARG A 2 -17.79 -1.77 -6.65
C ARG A 2 -16.35 -2.10 -6.25
N GLN A 3 -16.00 -3.38 -6.16
CA GLN A 3 -14.61 -3.80 -6.17
C GLN A 3 -14.06 -3.36 -7.52
N ARG A 4 -13.29 -2.27 -7.53
CA ARG A 4 -12.45 -1.96 -8.68
C ARG A 4 -11.33 -2.99 -8.60
N THR A 5 -11.49 -4.09 -9.33
CA THR A 5 -10.47 -5.12 -9.47
C THR A 5 -9.32 -4.47 -10.23
N TYR A 6 -8.36 -3.92 -9.50
CA TYR A 6 -7.14 -3.46 -10.12
C TYR A 6 -6.31 -4.70 -10.47
N PRO A 7 -5.59 -4.73 -11.61
CA PRO A 7 -4.68 -5.85 -11.92
C PRO A 7 -3.57 -6.03 -10.86
N SER A 8 -3.41 -5.02 -10.00
CA SER A 8 -2.53 -4.89 -8.84
C SER A 8 -3.22 -5.19 -7.49
N ASP A 9 -4.48 -5.65 -7.46
CA ASP A 9 -5.17 -6.08 -6.22
C ASP A 9 -4.52 -7.33 -5.64
N ILE A 10 -3.43 -7.11 -4.90
CA ILE A 10 -2.85 -8.11 -4.00
C ILE A 10 -3.68 -8.17 -2.72
N SER A 11 -3.92 -9.38 -2.25
CA SER A 11 -4.61 -9.60 -0.97
C SER A 11 -3.86 -8.86 0.14
N ARG A 12 -4.60 -8.25 1.09
CA ARG A 12 -3.99 -7.53 2.23
C ARG A 12 -2.96 -8.37 2.99
N GLU A 13 -3.10 -9.69 2.99
CA GLU A 13 -2.14 -10.63 3.58
C GLU A 13 -0.80 -10.67 2.84
N GLN A 14 -0.82 -10.65 1.50
CA GLN A 14 0.39 -10.55 0.68
C GLN A 14 1.02 -9.15 0.83
N PHE A 15 0.19 -8.11 0.93
CA PHE A 15 0.67 -6.75 1.19
C PHE A 15 1.41 -6.62 2.52
N LYS A 16 1.02 -7.36 3.57
CA LYS A 16 1.72 -7.37 4.87
C LYS A 16 3.20 -7.77 4.74
N GLN A 17 3.54 -8.61 3.77
CA GLN A 17 4.94 -9.01 3.53
C GLN A 17 5.76 -7.90 2.86
N LEU A 18 5.13 -7.04 2.06
CA LEU A 18 5.75 -5.89 1.38
C LEU A 18 5.82 -4.64 2.26
N LEU A 19 4.91 -4.55 3.23
CA LEU A 19 4.79 -3.47 4.20
C LEU A 19 6.13 -3.11 4.91
N PRO A 20 6.94 -4.06 5.42
CA PRO A 20 8.23 -3.74 6.03
C PRO A 20 9.23 -3.13 5.05
N ILE A 21 9.24 -3.58 3.78
CA ILE A 21 10.13 -3.07 2.73
C ILE A 21 9.75 -1.63 2.39
N LEU A 22 8.46 -1.36 2.20
CA LEU A 22 7.94 -0.01 1.93
C LEU A 22 8.18 0.95 3.10
N GLN A 23 8.13 0.46 4.33
CA GLN A 23 8.47 1.26 5.50
C GLN A 23 9.96 1.57 5.59
N GLN A 24 10.82 0.62 5.21
CA GLN A 24 12.28 0.76 5.28
C GLN A 24 12.82 1.67 4.18
N ALA A 25 12.21 1.67 2.99
CA ALA A 25 12.56 2.57 1.89
C ALA A 25 12.24 4.06 2.18
N ARG A 26 11.50 4.35 3.27
CA ARG A 26 10.97 5.69 3.54
C ARG A 26 11.91 6.52 4.41
N LYS A 27 12.25 7.73 3.95
CA LYS A 27 12.73 8.81 4.84
C LYS A 27 11.57 9.32 5.71
N ARG A 28 11.77 9.38 7.04
CA ARG A 28 10.77 9.82 8.03
C ARG A 28 10.60 11.35 8.05
N THR A 29 10.15 11.94 6.95
CA THR A 29 10.06 13.41 6.82
C THR A 29 8.66 14.00 7.08
N LYS A 30 7.59 13.19 7.15
CA LYS A 30 6.24 13.64 7.58
C LYS A 30 5.38 12.49 8.14
N PRO A 31 4.64 12.66 9.25
CA PRO A 31 3.65 11.68 9.73
C PRO A 31 2.46 11.57 8.78
N ARG A 32 1.82 10.39 8.74
CA ARG A 32 0.95 9.98 7.63
C ARG A 32 -0.53 10.19 7.95
N THR A 33 -1.25 10.80 7.01
CA THR A 33 -2.72 10.95 7.00
C THR A 33 -3.43 9.98 6.05
N VAL A 34 -2.69 9.11 5.33
CA VAL A 34 -3.20 8.28 4.22
C VAL A 34 -2.82 6.83 4.43
N ASP A 35 -3.65 5.86 4.02
CA ASP A 35 -3.32 4.43 4.14
C ASP A 35 -2.22 4.02 3.13
N LEU A 36 -1.37 3.05 3.46
CA LEU A 36 -0.28 2.57 2.58
C LEU A 36 -0.80 1.63 1.49
N TYR A 37 -1.81 0.82 1.82
CA TYR A 37 -2.42 -0.12 0.89
C TYR A 37 -3.19 0.64 -0.20
N GLU A 38 -3.93 1.68 0.17
CA GLU A 38 -4.63 2.51 -0.82
C GLU A 38 -3.66 3.22 -1.77
N VAL A 39 -2.54 3.74 -1.27
CA VAL A 39 -1.52 4.37 -2.13
C VAL A 39 -0.86 3.35 -3.04
N PHE A 40 -0.60 2.13 -2.54
CA PHE A 40 -0.06 1.05 -3.37
C PHE A 40 -1.02 0.68 -4.51
N CYS A 41 -2.30 0.44 -4.21
CA CYS A 41 -3.33 0.16 -5.20
C CYS A 41 -3.66 1.34 -6.13
N ALA A 42 -3.44 2.59 -5.70
CA ALA A 42 -3.72 3.76 -6.52
C ALA A 42 -2.58 4.10 -7.51
N VAL A 43 -1.36 3.64 -7.25
CA VAL A 43 -0.18 3.92 -8.08
C VAL A 43 0.05 2.84 -9.15
N LEU A 44 -0.27 1.58 -8.84
CA LEU A 44 -0.10 0.41 -9.71
C LEU A 44 -1.44 -0.06 -10.24
#